data_AF-A0A699WRU4-F1
#
_entry.id   AF-A0A699WRU4-F1
#
_cell.length_a   1.000
_cell.length_b   1.000
_cell.length_c   1.000
_cell.angle_alpha   90.00
_cell.angle_beta   90.00
_cell.angle_gamma   90.00
#
_symmetry.space_group_name_H-M   'P 1'
#
loop_
_entity.id
_entity.type
_entity.pdbx_description
1 polymer ?
#
loop_
_entity_poly.entity_id
_entity_poly.type
_entity_poly.pdbx_seq_one_letter_code
_entity_poly.pdbx_strand_id
1 'polypeptide(L)'
;LADAEGDIFRGLEVVEHACSIGTLQMGEFAENVAGGVDTYTLRQPIGVCAGITPFNFPAMIPLWMFPMAIACGNTFVLKPSEQDPMSTMLLVELAVEAGVPAGVLNVVHGGKEVVDAICTHKD
;
A
#
# COMPACT_ATOMS: atom_id res chain seq x y z
N LEU A 1 23.21 5.63 -11.69
CA LEU A 1 21.98 6.20 -12.28
C LEU A 1 21.07 5.09 -12.79
N ALA A 2 21.53 4.21 -13.69
CA ALA A 2 20.73 3.09 -14.19
C ALA A 2 20.04 2.23 -13.10
N ASP A 3 20.73 1.90 -12.00
CA ASP A 3 20.12 1.12 -10.91
C ASP A 3 19.00 1.89 -10.19
N ALA A 4 19.16 3.22 -10.02
CA ALA A 4 18.14 4.07 -9.40
C ALA A 4 16.94 4.30 -10.34
N GLU A 5 17.18 4.42 -11.65
CA GLU A 5 16.12 4.42 -12.66
C GLU A 5 15.36 3.09 -12.65
N GLY A 6 16.08 1.98 -12.49
CA GLY A 6 15.49 0.65 -12.28
C GLY A 6 14.62 0.57 -11.04
N ASP A 7 15.07 1.12 -9.89
CA ASP A 7 14.27 1.20 -8.65
C ASP A 7 12.94 1.94 -8.88
N ILE A 8 12.97 3.09 -9.56
CA ILE A 8 11.76 3.85 -9.90
C ILE A 8 10.87 3.05 -10.87
N PHE A 9 11.45 2.51 -11.95
CA PHE A 9 10.69 1.83 -13.00
C PHE A 9 9.98 0.57 -12.47
N ARG A 10 10.65 -0.22 -11.63
CA ARG A 10 10.05 -1.40 -11.00
C ARG A 10 8.95 -1.04 -10.00
N GLY A 11 9.10 0.10 -9.31
CA GLY A 11 8.02 0.65 -8.49
C GLY A 11 6.80 1.07 -9.32
N LEU A 12 7.02 1.72 -10.47
CA LEU A 12 5.96 2.12 -11.40
C LEU A 12 5.15 0.93 -11.92
N GLU A 13 5.80 -0.18 -12.30
CA GLU A 13 5.11 -1.41 -12.72
C GLU A 13 4.08 -1.90 -11.68
N VAL A 14 4.33 -1.67 -10.39
CA VAL A 14 3.39 -2.06 -9.33
C VAL A 14 2.25 -1.07 -9.16
N VAL A 15 2.50 0.23 -9.36
CA VAL A 15 1.42 1.22 -9.42
C VAL A 15 0.49 0.92 -10.60
N GLU A 16 1.03 0.58 -11.76
CA GLU A 16 0.26 0.16 -12.93
C GLU A 16 -0.57 -1.10 -12.65
N HIS A 17 0.00 -2.08 -11.94
CA HIS A 17 -0.73 -3.25 -11.49
C HIS A 17 -1.88 -2.89 -10.53
N ALA A 18 -1.64 -1.98 -9.58
CA ALA A 18 -2.66 -1.51 -8.63
C ALA A 18 -3.84 -0.82 -9.32
N CYS A 19 -3.63 -0.14 -10.45
CA CYS A 19 -4.71 0.43 -11.26
C CYS A 19 -5.68 -0.63 -11.80
N SER A 20 -5.26 -1.90 -11.88
CA SER A 20 -6.09 -3.03 -12.33
C SER A 20 -6.72 -3.82 -11.17
N ILE A 21 -6.67 -3.32 -9.94
CA ILE A 21 -7.09 -4.08 -8.74
C ILE A 21 -8.58 -4.48 -8.75
N GLY A 22 -9.43 -3.71 -9.44
CA GLY A 22 -10.88 -3.92 -9.43
C GLY A 22 -11.29 -5.32 -9.90
N THR A 23 -10.65 -5.85 -10.94
CA THR A 23 -10.94 -7.21 -11.43
C THR A 23 -10.39 -8.28 -10.50
N LEU A 24 -9.25 -8.01 -9.83
CA LEU A 24 -8.63 -8.92 -8.86
C LEU A 24 -9.38 -9.00 -7.53
N GLN A 25 -10.27 -8.04 -7.25
CA GLN A 25 -11.09 -8.02 -6.04
C GLN A 25 -12.47 -8.65 -6.19
N MET A 26 -12.88 -8.99 -7.42
CA MET A 26 -14.21 -9.57 -7.65
C MET A 26 -14.39 -10.86 -6.84
N GLY A 27 -15.47 -10.90 -6.08
CA GLY A 27 -15.93 -12.11 -5.41
C GLY A 27 -16.71 -13.03 -6.35
N GLU A 28 -17.22 -14.11 -5.79
CA GLU A 28 -18.01 -15.11 -6.50
C GLU A 28 -19.46 -15.04 -6.03
N PHE A 29 -20.39 -15.43 -6.89
CA PHE A 29 -21.82 -15.51 -6.60
C PHE A 29 -22.36 -16.85 -7.10
N ALA A 30 -23.16 -17.54 -6.29
CA ALA A 30 -23.80 -18.80 -6.64
C ALA A 30 -25.28 -18.77 -6.24
N GLU A 31 -26.16 -18.97 -7.23
CA GLU A 31 -27.61 -19.01 -7.02
C GLU A 31 -28.07 -20.38 -6.52
N ASN A 32 -29.06 -20.38 -5.62
CA ASN A 32 -29.82 -21.56 -5.21
C ASN A 32 -28.95 -22.77 -4.77
N VAL A 33 -27.89 -22.51 -3.99
CA VAL A 33 -27.02 -23.56 -3.43
C VAL A 33 -27.76 -24.51 -2.47
N ALA A 34 -28.87 -24.04 -1.93
CA ALA A 34 -29.93 -24.80 -1.27
C ALA A 34 -31.26 -24.11 -1.59
N GLY A 35 -32.40 -24.79 -1.42
CA GLY A 35 -33.71 -24.29 -1.88
C GLY A 35 -34.03 -22.84 -1.46
N GLY A 36 -33.90 -21.91 -2.40
CA GLY A 36 -34.14 -20.48 -2.21
C GLY A 36 -33.00 -19.70 -1.53
N VAL A 37 -31.78 -20.25 -1.48
CA VAL A 37 -30.61 -19.66 -0.82
C VAL A 37 -29.51 -19.39 -1.84
N ASP A 38 -29.12 -18.12 -1.97
CA ASP A 38 -27.97 -17.69 -2.74
C ASP A 38 -26.77 -17.46 -1.82
N THR A 39 -25.55 -17.60 -2.35
CA THR A 39 -24.31 -17.30 -1.62
C THR A 39 -23.39 -16.41 -2.44
N TYR A 40 -22.58 -15.62 -1.74
CA TYR A 40 -21.56 -14.79 -2.37
C TYR A 40 -20.33 -14.64 -1.47
N THR A 41 -19.21 -14.30 -2.09
CA THR A 41 -17.99 -13.91 -1.40
C THR A 41 -17.66 -12.45 -1.69
N LEU A 42 -17.03 -11.76 -0.74
CA LEU A 42 -16.53 -10.41 -0.92
C LEU A 42 -15.09 -10.34 -0.42
N ARG A 43 -14.28 -9.51 -1.06
CA ARG A 43 -12.99 -9.06 -0.53
C ARG A 43 -13.20 -7.66 0.04
N GLN A 44 -12.90 -7.47 1.31
CA GLN A 44 -13.07 -6.21 2.01
C GLN A 44 -11.71 -5.75 2.56
N PRO A 45 -11.46 -4.42 2.62
CA PRO A 45 -10.28 -3.90 3.28
C PRO A 45 -10.29 -4.28 4.77
N ILE A 46 -9.09 -4.42 5.34
CA ILE A 46 -8.90 -4.82 6.74
C ILE A 46 -8.75 -3.61 7.67
N GLY A 47 -8.49 -2.42 7.14
CA GLY A 47 -8.41 -1.18 7.92
C GLY A 47 -7.10 -0.42 7.68
N VAL A 48 -6.37 -0.16 8.76
CA VAL A 48 -5.07 0.52 8.71
C VAL A 48 -3.97 -0.51 8.49
N CYS A 49 -3.20 -0.34 7.42
CA CYS A 49 -2.00 -1.13 7.15
C CYS A 49 -0.74 -0.33 7.48
N ALA A 50 0.37 -1.01 7.78
CA ALA A 50 1.66 -0.35 8.00
C ALA A 50 2.76 -1.00 7.16
N GLY A 51 3.73 -0.18 6.72
CA GLY A 51 4.90 -0.61 5.96
C GLY A 51 6.17 -0.02 6.53
N ILE A 52 7.17 -0.88 6.76
CA ILE A 52 8.51 -0.49 7.21
C ILE A 52 9.48 -0.85 6.10
N THR A 53 10.13 0.15 5.47
CA THR A 53 10.93 -0.07 4.27
C THR A 53 12.43 0.13 4.53
N PRO A 54 13.31 -0.68 3.90
CA PRO A 54 14.75 -0.59 4.07
C PRO A 54 15.37 0.48 3.18
N PHE A 55 16.68 0.69 3.32
CA PHE A 55 17.44 1.72 2.60
C PHE A 55 17.72 1.36 1.13
N ASN A 56 17.85 0.07 0.79
CA ASN A 56 18.42 -0.33 -0.49
C ASN A 56 17.51 -0.11 -1.71
N PHE A 57 16.20 0.13 -1.51
CA PHE A 57 15.21 0.41 -2.55
C PHE A 57 14.16 1.41 -2.04
N PRO A 58 14.54 2.69 -1.90
CA PRO A 58 13.70 3.70 -1.28
C PRO A 58 12.54 4.16 -2.18
N ALA A 59 12.48 3.71 -3.45
CA ALA A 59 11.31 3.89 -4.31
C ALA A 59 10.48 2.61 -4.49
N MET A 60 11.09 1.52 -4.96
CA MET A 60 10.36 0.30 -5.31
C MET A 60 9.62 -0.31 -4.13
N ILE A 61 10.26 -0.43 -2.96
CA ILE A 61 9.63 -1.13 -1.81
C ILE A 61 8.43 -0.35 -1.26
N PRO A 62 8.48 0.98 -1.05
CA PRO A 62 7.28 1.75 -0.74
C PRO A 62 6.15 1.55 -1.76
N LEU A 63 6.47 1.60 -3.06
CA LEU A 63 5.50 1.43 -4.15
C LEU A 63 4.97 0.00 -4.27
N TRP A 64 5.67 -1.00 -3.73
CA TRP A 64 5.16 -2.36 -3.56
C TRP A 64 4.08 -2.47 -2.49
N MET A 65 4.02 -1.52 -1.56
CA MET A 65 3.18 -1.60 -0.37
C MET A 65 1.96 -0.67 -0.45
N PHE A 66 2.18 0.64 -0.38
CA PHE A 66 1.07 1.58 -0.16
C PHE A 66 0.10 1.68 -1.36
N PRO A 67 0.53 1.63 -2.64
CA PRO A 67 -0.42 1.73 -3.76
C PRO A 67 -1.41 0.56 -3.76
N MET A 68 -0.92 -0.67 -3.57
CA MET A 68 -1.77 -1.86 -3.50
C MET A 68 -2.70 -1.83 -2.29
N ALA A 69 -2.19 -1.44 -1.12
CA ALA A 69 -3.01 -1.36 0.10
C ALA A 69 -4.15 -0.33 -0.05
N ILE A 70 -3.84 0.85 -0.56
CA ILE A 70 -4.81 1.94 -0.78
C ILE A 70 -5.80 1.58 -1.88
N ALA A 71 -5.34 1.04 -3.00
CA ALA A 71 -6.20 0.59 -4.09
C ALA A 71 -7.16 -0.53 -3.62
N CYS A 72 -6.72 -1.34 -2.64
CA CYS A 72 -7.59 -2.33 -2.00
C CYS A 72 -8.59 -1.76 -0.98
N GLY A 73 -8.57 -0.44 -0.71
CA GLY A 73 -9.47 0.24 0.22
C GLY A 73 -8.94 0.43 1.64
N ASN A 74 -7.65 0.18 1.89
CA ASN A 74 -7.03 0.39 3.21
C ASN A 74 -6.44 1.79 3.34
N THR A 75 -6.18 2.24 4.57
CA THR A 75 -5.25 3.35 4.82
C THR A 75 -3.86 2.81 5.13
N PHE A 76 -2.83 3.66 5.05
CA PHE A 76 -1.45 3.23 5.13
C PHE A 76 -0.58 4.15 6.01
N VAL A 77 0.21 3.55 6.89
CA VAL A 77 1.28 4.19 7.67
C VAL A 77 2.63 3.68 7.18
N LEU A 78 3.41 4.55 6.56
CA LEU A 78 4.71 4.24 5.99
C LEU A 78 5.85 4.76 6.88
N LYS A 79 6.78 3.88 7.25
CA LYS A 79 8.01 4.17 7.99
C LYS A 79 9.21 3.88 7.09
N PRO A 80 9.70 4.86 6.32
CA PRO A 80 10.84 4.65 5.43
C PRO A 80 12.17 4.69 6.15
N SER A 81 13.19 4.05 5.59
CA SER A 81 14.58 4.15 6.05
C SER A 81 14.98 5.59 6.37
N GLU A 82 15.57 5.79 7.55
CA GLU A 82 16.10 7.07 8.00
C GLU A 82 17.39 7.48 7.27
N GLN A 83 18.02 6.55 6.54
CA GLN A 83 19.28 6.81 5.84
C GLN A 83 19.08 7.59 4.53
N ASP A 84 17.92 7.43 3.89
CA ASP A 84 17.62 7.88 2.53
C ASP A 84 16.12 8.12 2.29
N PRO A 85 15.42 8.88 3.15
CA PRO A 85 13.97 9.02 3.09
C PRO A 85 13.45 9.86 1.91
N MET A 86 14.31 10.64 1.25
CA MET A 86 13.90 11.70 0.32
C MET A 86 13.16 11.17 -0.91
N SER A 87 13.63 10.05 -1.49
CA SER A 87 12.96 9.44 -2.64
C SER A 87 11.54 8.99 -2.30
N THR A 88 11.35 8.38 -1.12
CA THR A 88 10.03 8.00 -0.63
C THR A 88 9.14 9.22 -0.41
N MET A 89 9.67 10.29 0.19
CA MET A 89 8.88 11.50 0.45
C MET A 89 8.38 12.17 -0.84
N LEU A 90 9.21 12.20 -1.88
CA LEU A 90 8.76 12.71 -3.19
C LEU A 90 7.61 11.87 -3.76
N LEU A 91 7.66 10.54 -3.64
CA LEU A 91 6.56 9.68 -4.08
C LEU A 91 5.27 9.91 -3.30
N VAL A 92 5.38 10.21 -2.00
CA VAL A 92 4.24 10.53 -1.14
C VAL A 92 3.62 11.87 -1.54
N GLU A 93 4.44 12.88 -1.82
CA GLU A 93 3.97 14.18 -2.35
C GLU A 93 3.23 14.00 -3.68
N LEU A 94 3.79 13.21 -4.60
CA LEU A 94 3.15 12.88 -5.88
C LEU A 94 1.83 12.12 -5.69
N ALA A 95 1.74 11.22 -4.72
CA ALA A 95 0.50 10.51 -4.41
C ALA A 95 -0.59 11.47 -3.89
N VAL A 96 -0.21 12.45 -3.07
CA VAL A 96 -1.12 13.51 -2.59
C VAL A 96 -1.57 14.40 -3.76
N GLU A 97 -0.64 14.80 -4.64
CA GLU A 97 -0.94 15.58 -5.85
C GLU A 97 -1.89 14.82 -6.80
N ALA A 98 -1.71 13.50 -6.92
CA ALA A 98 -2.59 12.62 -7.70
C ALA A 98 -4.00 12.46 -7.08
N GLY A 99 -4.23 12.97 -5.87
CA GLY A 99 -5.55 13.00 -5.24
C GLY A 99 -5.79 11.95 -4.15
N VAL A 100 -4.73 11.31 -3.61
CA VAL A 100 -4.88 10.48 -2.41
C VAL A 100 -5.44 11.34 -1.27
N PRO A 101 -6.59 10.97 -0.67
CA PRO A 101 -7.20 11.80 0.37
C PRO A 101 -6.33 11.95 1.61
N ALA A 102 -6.46 13.08 2.30
CA ALA A 102 -5.76 13.33 3.55
C ALA A 102 -6.04 12.22 4.58
N GLY A 103 -4.98 11.71 5.22
CA GLY A 103 -5.06 10.63 6.20
C GLY A 103 -5.08 9.21 5.61
N VAL A 104 -5.21 9.04 4.29
CA VAL A 104 -5.13 7.71 3.66
C VAL A 104 -3.70 7.21 3.56
N LEU A 105 -2.75 8.09 3.25
CA LEU A 105 -1.31 7.81 3.26
C LEU A 105 -0.64 8.71 4.29
N ASN A 106 0.02 8.11 5.28
CA ASN A 106 0.72 8.80 6.35
C ASN A 106 2.17 8.33 6.40
N VAL A 107 3.11 9.23 6.70
CA VAL A 107 4.51 8.89 6.88
C VAL A 107 4.95 9.21 8.30
N VAL A 108 5.64 8.27 8.94
CA VAL A 108 6.27 8.47 10.26
C VAL A 108 7.73 8.08 10.17
N HIS A 109 8.64 9.04 10.38
CA HIS A 109 10.08 8.77 10.44
C HIS A 109 10.51 8.31 11.84
N GLY A 110 11.57 7.51 11.90
CA GLY A 110 12.19 7.10 13.15
C GLY A 110 12.88 5.74 13.06
N GLY A 111 13.61 5.37 14.10
CA GLY A 111 14.30 4.08 14.18
C GLY A 111 13.43 3.00 14.84
N LYS A 112 14.07 2.18 15.65
CA LYS A 112 13.45 1.06 16.38
C LYS A 112 12.19 1.45 17.16
N GLU A 113 12.18 2.59 17.86
CA GLU A 113 11.06 3.00 18.71
C GLU A 113 9.75 3.17 17.91
N VAL A 114 9.82 3.73 16.70
CA VAL A 114 8.65 3.88 15.83
C VAL A 114 8.21 2.53 15.29
N VAL A 115 9.15 1.65 14.94
CA VAL A 115 8.84 0.27 14.52
C VAL A 115 8.12 -0.48 15.64
N ASP A 116 8.63 -0.44 16.86
CA ASP A 116 8.02 -1.08 18.02
C ASP A 116 6.61 -0.52 18.28
N ALA A 117 6.43 0.79 18.18
CA ALA A 117 5.14 1.45 18.35
C ALA A 117 4.12 0.99 17.31
N ILE A 118 4.52 0.86 16.04
CA ILE A 118 3.68 0.31 14.97
C ILE A 118 3.31 -1.15 15.29
N CYS A 119 4.29 -2.00 15.64
CA CYS A 119 4.06 -3.43 15.87
C CYS A 119 3.22 -3.75 17.12
N THR A 120 3.12 -2.83 18.07
CA THR A 120 2.37 -3.00 19.33
C THR A 120 1.09 -2.17 19.39
N HIS A 121 0.79 -1.42 18.32
CA HIS A 121 -0.45 -0.67 18.20
C HIS A 121 -1.66 -1.61 18.18
N LYS A 122 -2.79 -1.19 18.76
CA LYS A 122 -3.99 -2.03 18.95
C LYS A 122 -5.03 -1.93 17.83
N ASP A 123 -4.96 -0.86 17.06
CA ASP A 123 -5.73 -0.70 15.82
C ASP A 123 -5.14 -1.63 14.75
#